data_AF-A0A8S9ZSD5-F1
#
_entry.id   AF-A0A8S9ZSD5-F1
#
_cell.length_a   1.000
_cell.length_b   1.000
_cell.length_c   1.000
_cell.angle_alpha   90.00
_cell.angle_beta   90.00
_cell.angle_gamma   90.00
#
_symmetry.space_group_name_H-M   'P 1'
#
loop_
_entity.id
_entity.type
_entity.pdbx_description
1 polymer ?
#
loop_
_entity_poly.entity_id
_entity_poly.type
_entity_poly.pdbx_seq_one_letter_code
_entity_poly.pdbx_strand_id
1 'polypeptide(L)'
;MTAVVRDIMSFKYYLASFSSETIQMIDNVLRTQKKTAPQRIPYCITASKKYPGKFVISYLAQSKIRNEYMGITSEGIRFRKQIFGSTEECINWFKANFAQRPA
;
A
#
# COMPACT_ATOMS: atom_id res chain seq x y z
N MET A 1 12.26 2.06 14.24
CA MET A 1 12.36 1.28 12.98
C MET A 1 11.54 -0.02 12.99
N THR A 2 11.59 -0.86 14.03
CA THR A 2 10.95 -2.20 14.02
C THR A 2 9.44 -2.22 14.27
N ALA A 3 8.90 -1.29 15.07
CA ALA A 3 7.47 -1.27 15.43
C ALA A 3 6.58 -1.04 14.20
N VAL A 4 6.86 0.01 13.42
CA VAL A 4 6.07 0.36 12.21
C VAL A 4 6.15 -0.72 11.13
N VAL A 5 7.32 -1.33 10.94
CA VAL A 5 7.49 -2.43 9.97
C VAL A 5 6.70 -3.65 10.40
N ARG A 6 6.76 -4.01 11.68
CA ARG A 6 5.96 -5.11 12.22
C ARG A 6 4.47 -4.84 12.10
N ASP A 7 4.06 -3.59 12.30
CA ASP A 7 2.67 -3.16 12.21
C ASP A 7 2.15 -3.23 10.76
N ILE A 8 2.96 -2.79 9.78
CA ILE A 8 2.68 -2.99 8.35
C ILE A 8 2.65 -4.48 7.99
N MET A 9 3.58 -5.28 8.50
CA MET A 9 3.63 -6.72 8.22
C MET A 9 2.47 -7.49 8.86
N SER A 10 1.97 -7.01 10.01
CA SER A 10 0.81 -7.56 10.71
C SER A 10 -0.51 -7.05 10.13
N PHE A 11 -0.47 -6.13 9.17
CA PHE A 11 -1.67 -5.54 8.59
C PHE A 11 -2.40 -6.56 7.71
N LYS A 12 -3.73 -6.63 7.85
CA LYS A 12 -4.59 -7.60 7.17
C LYS A 12 -4.48 -7.65 5.64
N TYR A 13 -4.03 -6.55 5.03
CA TYR A 13 -3.86 -6.40 3.58
C TYR A 13 -2.40 -6.43 3.13
N TYR A 14 -1.50 -6.85 4.02
CA TYR A 14 -0.11 -7.09 3.68
C TYR A 14 0.03 -8.44 3.00
N LEU A 15 0.40 -8.40 1.73
CA LEU A 15 0.66 -9.58 0.93
C LEU A 15 2.12 -10.02 1.16
N ALA A 16 2.40 -10.60 2.34
CA ALA A 16 3.72 -11.12 2.67
C ALA A 16 4.26 -12.15 1.66
N SER A 17 3.33 -12.89 1.02
CA SER A 17 3.63 -13.90 0.01
C SER A 17 4.02 -13.32 -1.35
N PHE A 18 3.71 -12.05 -1.63
CA PHE A 18 3.93 -11.44 -2.93
C PHE A 18 4.90 -10.27 -2.84
N SER A 19 5.86 -10.25 -3.76
CA SER A 19 6.80 -9.13 -3.88
C SER A 19 6.21 -8.07 -4.81
N SER A 20 6.66 -6.81 -4.67
CA SER A 20 6.26 -5.70 -5.55
C SER A 20 6.47 -5.97 -7.06
N GLU A 21 7.27 -6.98 -7.39
CA GLU A 21 7.59 -7.42 -8.75
C GLU A 21 6.48 -8.28 -9.38
N THR A 22 5.61 -8.88 -8.56
CA THR A 22 4.51 -9.71 -9.04
C THR A 22 3.25 -8.88 -9.32
N ILE A 23 3.40 -7.86 -10.17
CA ILE A 23 2.34 -6.90 -10.51
C ILE A 23 1.07 -7.62 -11.02
N GLN A 24 1.23 -8.71 -11.78
CA GLN A 24 0.08 -9.47 -12.30
C GLN A 24 -0.72 -10.19 -11.20
N MET A 25 -0.05 -10.67 -10.15
CA MET A 25 -0.75 -11.34 -9.06
C MET A 25 -1.45 -10.32 -8.16
N ILE A 26 -0.79 -9.18 -7.93
CA ILE A 26 -1.41 -8.02 -7.26
C ILE A 26 -2.64 -7.54 -8.04
N ASP A 27 -2.57 -7.46 -9.37
CA ASP A 27 -3.72 -7.12 -10.23
C ASP A 27 -4.88 -8.11 -10.02
N ASN A 28 -4.60 -9.42 -10.05
CA ASN A 28 -5.62 -10.44 -9.82
C ASN A 28 -6.26 -10.35 -8.43
N VAL A 29 -5.46 -10.12 -7.38
CA VAL A 29 -5.97 -9.96 -6.01
C VAL A 29 -6.86 -8.73 -5.91
N LEU A 30 -6.43 -7.58 -6.45
CA LEU A 30 -7.20 -6.35 -6.44
C LEU A 30 -8.51 -6.48 -7.22
N ARG A 31 -8.50 -7.15 -8.38
CA ARG A 31 -9.71 -7.43 -9.17
C ARG A 31 -10.67 -8.36 -8.43
N THR A 32 -10.15 -9.38 -7.75
CA THR A 32 -10.95 -10.31 -6.95
C THR A 32 -11.58 -9.60 -5.76
N GLN A 33 -10.82 -8.74 -5.07
CA GLN A 33 -11.35 -7.91 -3.99
C GLN A 33 -12.39 -6.90 -4.51
N LYS A 34 -12.19 -6.32 -5.70
CA LYS A 34 -13.18 -5.44 -6.33
C LYS A 34 -14.49 -6.17 -6.62
N LYS A 35 -14.43 -7.42 -7.10
CA LYS A 35 -15.63 -8.25 -7.32
C LYS A 35 -16.36 -8.53 -6.01
N THR A 36 -15.60 -8.77 -4.94
CA THR A 36 -16.16 -9.09 -3.61
C THR A 36 -16.74 -7.87 -2.91
N ALA A 37 -16.12 -6.70 -3.06
CA ALA A 37 -16.51 -5.46 -2.40
C ALA A 37 -16.43 -4.26 -3.36
N PRO A 38 -17.35 -4.14 -4.33
CA PRO A 38 -17.32 -3.08 -5.35
C PRO A 38 -17.52 -1.67 -4.78
N GLN A 39 -18.11 -1.55 -3.58
CA GLN A 39 -18.31 -0.30 -2.84
C GLN A 39 -17.02 0.28 -2.25
N ARG A 40 -15.98 -0.53 -2.07
CA ARG A 40 -14.71 -0.11 -1.45
C ARG A 40 -13.57 -0.20 -2.46
N ILE A 41 -12.54 0.60 -2.23
CA ILE A 41 -11.36 0.60 -3.08
C ILE A 41 -10.43 -0.49 -2.57
N PRO A 42 -10.18 -1.55 -3.37
CA PRO A 42 -9.25 -2.57 -2.97
C PRO A 42 -7.84 -1.98 -3.00
N TYR A 43 -7.09 -2.22 -1.93
CA TYR A 43 -5.69 -1.86 -1.80
C TYR A 43 -4.94 -3.03 -1.16
N CYS A 44 -3.68 -3.17 -1.52
CA CYS A 44 -2.77 -4.18 -0.98
C CYS A 44 -1.42 -3.54 -0.75
N ILE A 45 -0.75 -3.95 0.32
CA ILE A 45 0.62 -3.52 0.61
C ILE A 45 1.54 -4.70 0.35
N THR A 46 2.63 -4.47 -0.39
CA THR A 46 3.67 -5.44 -0.65
C THR A 46 5.02 -4.88 -0.22
N ALA A 47 5.92 -5.74 0.24
CA ALA A 47 7.32 -5.35 0.42
C ALA A 47 8.07 -5.51 -0.91
N SER A 48 8.99 -4.59 -1.18
CA SER A 48 9.90 -4.74 -2.31
C SER A 48 11.05 -5.64 -1.90
N LYS A 49 11.16 -6.81 -2.55
CA LYS A 49 12.26 -7.75 -2.31
C LYS A 49 13.61 -7.19 -2.79
N LYS A 50 13.57 -6.32 -3.81
CA LYS A 50 14.72 -5.65 -4.40
C LYS A 50 15.28 -4.51 -3.55
N TYR A 51 14.44 -3.89 -2.73
CA TYR A 51 14.83 -2.76 -1.87
C TYR A 51 14.30 -2.96 -0.45
N PRO A 52 15.10 -3.55 0.46
CA PRO A 52 14.70 -3.70 1.85
C PRO A 52 14.41 -2.33 2.47
N GLY A 53 13.28 -2.20 3.16
CA GLY A 53 12.81 -0.93 3.74
C GLY A 53 11.93 -0.08 2.82
N LYS A 54 11.68 -0.52 1.58
CA LYS A 54 10.64 0.06 0.71
C LYS A 54 9.44 -0.85 0.59
N PHE A 55 8.27 -0.25 0.73
CA PHE A 55 6.98 -0.89 0.57
C PHE A 55 6.26 -0.27 -0.62
N VAL A 56 5.34 -1.01 -1.20
CA VAL A 56 4.52 -0.56 -2.32
C VAL A 56 3.07 -0.75 -1.94
N ILE A 57 2.30 0.34 -2.00
CA ILE A 57 0.85 0.28 -1.91
C ILE A 57 0.28 0.24 -3.33
N SER A 58 -0.40 -0.85 -3.63
CA SER A 58 -1.07 -1.07 -4.90
C SER A 58 -2.56 -0.96 -4.69
N TYR A 59 -3.22 -0.09 -5.44
CA TYR A 59 -4.66 0.12 -5.34
C TYR A 59 -5.30 0.28 -6.71
N LEU A 60 -6.59 -0.03 -6.79
CA LEU A 60 -7.34 0.05 -8.04
C LEU A 60 -8.28 1.26 -8.00
N ALA A 61 -7.89 2.33 -8.69
CA ALA A 61 -8.70 3.53 -8.85
C ALA A 61 -9.53 3.44 -10.13
N GLN A 62 -10.86 3.40 -9.98
CA GLN A 62 -11.83 3.18 -11.07
C GLN A 62 -11.55 1.90 -11.86
N SER A 63 -10.68 1.94 -12.88
CA SER A 63 -10.32 0.82 -13.74
C SER A 63 -8.81 0.65 -13.95
N LYS A 64 -7.98 1.50 -13.32
CA LYS A 64 -6.52 1.45 -13.43
C LYS A 64 -5.90 1.12 -12.08
N ILE A 65 -4.96 0.18 -12.09
CA ILE A 65 -4.13 -0.10 -10.92
C ILE A 65 -3.02 0.91 -10.87
N ARG A 66 -2.79 1.43 -9.67
CA ARG A 66 -1.70 2.34 -9.35
C ARG A 66 -0.86 1.72 -8.26
N ASN A 67 0.45 1.75 -8.47
CA ASN A 67 1.43 1.28 -7.52
C ASN A 67 2.22 2.50 -7.05
N GLU A 68 2.18 2.78 -5.76
CA GLU A 68 2.91 3.89 -5.16
C GLU A 68 3.92 3.37 -4.13
N TYR A 69 5.10 3.97 -4.15
CA TYR A 69 6.18 3.59 -3.24
C TYR A 69 6.03 4.33 -1.90
N MET A 70 6.16 3.57 -0.82
CA MET A 70 6.31 4.03 0.56
C MET A 70 7.74 3.73 1.00
N GLY A 71 8.45 4.77 1.45
CA GLY A 71 9.76 4.61 2.07
C GLY A 71 9.61 4.54 3.57
N ILE A 72 10.29 3.63 4.25
CA ILE A 72 10.36 3.68 5.71
C ILE A 72 11.59 4.48 6.11
N THR A 73 11.36 5.46 6.99
CA THR A 73 12.39 6.26 7.63
C THR A 73 12.41 5.97 9.13
N SER A 74 13.45 6.41 9.83
CA SER A 74 13.55 6.31 11.29
C SER A 74 12.37 6.99 12.01
N GLU A 75 11.88 8.09 11.43
CA GLU A 75 10.73 8.87 11.91
C GLU A 75 9.36 8.23 11.59
N GLY A 76 9.26 7.35 10.58
CA GLY A 76 7.97 6.75 10.21
C GLY A 76 7.85 6.25 8.77
N ILE A 77 6.63 6.27 8.24
CA ILE A 77 6.29 5.89 6.86
C ILE A 77 6.28 7.16 6.01
N ARG A 78 7.20 7.27 5.08
CA ARG A 78 7.25 8.35 4.10
C ARG A 78 6.38 8.00 2.88
N PHE A 79 5.31 8.75 2.67
CA PHE A 79 4.40 8.59 1.54
C PHE A 79 4.02 9.96 0.94
N ARG A 80 4.13 10.12 -0.39
CA ARG A 80 3.84 11.37 -1.12
C ARG A 80 4.44 12.65 -0.48
N LYS A 81 5.69 12.58 -0.01
CA LYS A 81 6.42 13.66 0.71
C LYS A 81 5.93 13.96 2.13
N GLN A 82 4.94 13.23 2.66
CA GLN A 82 4.60 13.27 4.09
C GLN A 82 5.22 12.10 4.85
N ILE A 83 5.42 12.26 6.15
CA ILE A 83 5.91 11.23 7.07
C ILE A 83 4.80 10.94 8.06
N PHE A 84 4.44 9.66 8.22
CA PHE A 84 3.42 9.19 9.14
C PHE A 84 4.07 8.38 10.25
N GLY A 85 3.73 8.64 11.51
CA GLY A 85 4.29 7.88 12.64
C GLY A 85 3.73 6.47 12.73
N SER A 86 2.49 6.28 12.28
CA SER A 86 1.75 5.02 12.38
C SER A 86 1.18 4.55 11.05
N THR A 87 1.00 3.23 10.91
CA THR A 87 0.35 2.63 9.73
C THR A 87 -1.09 3.12 9.59
N GLU A 88 -1.81 3.27 10.71
CA GLU A 88 -3.20 3.74 10.72
C GLU A 88 -3.35 5.16 10.17
N GLU A 89 -2.48 6.10 10.58
CA GLU A 89 -2.47 7.46 10.06
C GLU A 89 -2.19 7.49 8.56
N CYS A 90 -1.20 6.71 8.12
CA CYS A 90 -0.88 6.58 6.70
C CYS A 90 -2.07 6.05 5.90
N ILE A 91 -2.79 5.06 6.42
CA ILE A 91 -3.97 4.47 5.76
C ILE A 91 -5.16 5.43 5.77
N ASN A 92 -5.41 6.14 6.87
CA ASN A 92 -6.47 7.14 6.94
C ASN A 92 -6.21 8.30 5.97
N TRP A 93 -4.96 8.77 5.92
CA TRP A 93 -4.54 9.77 4.94
C TRP A 93 -4.66 9.23 3.50
N PHE A 94 -4.22 7.99 3.25
CA PHE A 94 -4.37 7.34 1.96
C PHE A 94 -5.84 7.23 1.53
N LYS A 95 -6.75 6.87 2.44
CA LYS A 95 -8.20 6.85 2.20
C LYS A 95 -8.78 8.24 1.89
N ALA A 96 -8.22 9.32 2.42
CA ALA A 96 -8.64 10.67 2.04
C ALA A 96 -8.03 11.13 0.70
N ASN A 97 -6.82 10.66 0.37
CA ASN A 97 -6.01 11.19 -0.72
C ASN A 97 -5.89 10.28 -1.96
N PHE A 98 -6.46 9.06 -1.95
CA PHE A 98 -6.41 8.15 -3.12
C PHE A 98 -7.09 8.76 -4.36
N ALA A 99 -8.10 9.62 -4.15
CA ALA A 99 -8.87 10.29 -5.20
C ALA A 99 -8.22 11.59 -5.68
N GLN A 100 -7.35 12.20 -4.86
CA GLN A 100 -6.61 13.38 -5.28
C GLN A 100 -5.60 12.97 -6.36
N ARG A 101 -5.96 13.33 -7.59
CA ARG A 101 -5.04 13.42 -8.71
C ARG A 101 -3.94 14.39 -8.26
N PRO A 102 -2.65 14.01 -8.21
CA PRO A 102 -1.62 15.04 -8.13
C PRO A 102 -1.84 15.93 -9.37
N ALA A 103 -2.07 17.22 -9.12
CA ALA A 103 -2.17 18.24 -10.16
C ALA A 103 -0.86 18.30 -10.94
#